data_AF-A0A378IL20-F1
#
_entry.id   AF-A0A378IL20-F1
#
_cell.length_a   1.000
_cell.length_b   1.000
_cell.length_c   1.000
_cell.angle_alpha   90.00
_cell.angle_beta   90.00
_cell.angle_gamma   90.00
#
_symmetry.space_group_name_H-M   'P 1'
#
loop_
_entity.id
_entity.type
_entity.pdbx_description
1 polymer ?
#
loop_
_entity_poly.entity_id
_entity_poly.type
_entity_poly.pdbx_seq_one_letter_code
_entity_poly.pdbx_strand_id
1 'polypeptide(L)'
;MTASIDEITIAFNEDGTETTKELDKKVLSKGAWTTIMFKYQEWDNAQNDYGPVKYSIRRYQKRNNQYWLKSKFNISSAEQAQKIIEILSDWLK
;
A
#
# COMPACT_ATOMS: atom_id res chain seq x y z
N MET A 1 13.01 4.52 3.23
CA MET A 1 12.70 5.96 3.07
C MET A 1 12.74 6.26 1.58
N THR A 2 11.73 6.93 1.02
CA THR A 2 11.67 7.20 -0.43
C THR A 2 11.53 8.70 -0.69
N ALA A 3 12.16 9.20 -1.76
CA ALA A 3 12.07 10.61 -2.15
C ALA A 3 10.78 10.88 -2.95
N SER A 4 10.32 9.87 -3.69
CA SER A 4 9.16 9.95 -4.57
C SER A 4 8.04 9.02 -4.13
N ILE A 5 6.80 9.45 -4.39
CA ILE A 5 5.60 8.65 -4.12
C ILE A 5 5.63 7.35 -4.92
N ASP A 6 6.16 7.41 -6.14
CA ASP A 6 6.23 6.26 -7.04
C ASP A 6 7.14 5.15 -6.52
N GLU A 7 8.20 5.52 -5.79
CA GLU A 7 9.14 4.58 -5.18
C GLU A 7 8.58 3.90 -3.91
N ILE A 8 7.44 4.38 -3.38
CA ILE A 8 6.82 3.74 -2.21
C ILE A 8 6.22 2.41 -2.65
N THR A 9 6.74 1.33 -2.08
CA THR A 9 6.24 -0.03 -2.27
C THR A 9 5.92 -0.69 -0.93
N ILE A 10 5.02 -1.68 -0.97
CA ILE A 10 4.80 -2.61 0.14
C ILE A 10 5.71 -3.84 0.05
N ALA A 11 6.37 -4.05 -1.09
CA ALA A 11 7.22 -5.21 -1.31
C ALA A 11 8.36 -5.26 -0.30
N PHE A 12 8.63 -6.46 0.21
CA PHE A 12 9.67 -6.69 1.21
C PHE A 12 10.40 -7.99 0.88
N ASN A 13 11.72 -7.91 0.91
CA ASN A 13 12.62 -9.04 0.68
C ASN A 13 13.43 -9.27 1.96
N GLU A 14 13.39 -10.48 2.47
CA GLU A 14 14.12 -10.92 3.67
C GLU A 14 14.91 -12.17 3.30
N ASP A 15 16.22 -12.17 3.58
CA ASP A 15 17.14 -13.29 3.32
C ASP A 15 17.05 -13.90 1.91
N GLY A 16 16.83 -13.05 0.89
CA GLY A 16 16.72 -13.46 -0.52
C GLY A 16 15.36 -14.01 -0.94
N THR A 17 14.37 -14.01 -0.04
CA THR A 17 12.98 -14.38 -0.33
C THR A 17 12.09 -13.15 -0.29
N GLU A 18 11.24 -12.98 -1.31
CA GLU A 18 10.21 -11.93 -1.33
C GLU A 18 9.08 -12.32 -0.38
N THR A 19 9.21 -11.92 0.89
CA THR A 19 8.24 -12.25 1.94
C THR A 19 6.94 -11.47 1.80
N THR A 20 7.00 -10.29 1.18
CA THR A 20 5.82 -9.52 0.79
C THR A 20 5.91 -9.17 -0.68
N LYS A 21 4.97 -9.67 -1.48
CA LYS A 21 4.89 -9.44 -2.92
C LYS A 21 3.83 -8.41 -3.24
N GLU A 22 4.23 -7.29 -3.83
CA GLU A 22 3.29 -6.28 -4.34
C GLU A 22 2.65 -6.77 -5.65
N LEU A 23 1.33 -6.71 -5.73
CA LEU A 23 0.56 -7.09 -6.93
C LEU A 23 0.03 -5.88 -7.69
N ASP A 24 -0.45 -4.86 -6.97
CA ASP A 24 -0.87 -3.58 -7.56
C ASP A 24 -0.80 -2.47 -6.50
N LYS A 25 -0.67 -1.22 -6.97
CA LYS A 25 -0.72 -0.03 -6.11
C LYS A 25 -1.58 1.05 -6.75
N LYS A 26 -2.43 1.70 -5.94
CA LYS A 26 -3.23 2.86 -6.36
C LYS A 26 -3.06 4.02 -5.39
N VAL A 27 -2.83 5.22 -5.93
CA VAL A 27 -2.64 6.44 -5.12
C VAL A 27 -3.99 7.16 -4.97
N LEU A 28 -4.51 7.23 -3.75
CA LEU A 28 -5.77 7.93 -3.44
C LEU A 28 -5.59 9.45 -3.35
N SER A 29 -4.44 9.90 -2.86
CA SER A 29 -4.14 11.32 -2.65
C SER A 29 -2.63 11.56 -2.72
N LYS A 30 -2.24 12.73 -3.25
CA LYS A 30 -0.85 13.18 -3.38
C LYS A 30 -0.65 14.50 -2.65
N GLY A 31 0.57 14.77 -2.19
CA GLY A 31 0.97 16.03 -1.57
C GLY A 31 1.77 15.84 -0.29
N ALA A 32 1.73 16.83 0.61
CA ALA A 32 2.35 16.75 1.93
C ALA A 32 1.84 15.55 2.75
N TRP A 33 0.61 15.12 2.45
CA TRP A 33 0.09 13.85 2.88
C TRP A 33 -0.32 13.01 1.68
N THR A 34 0.12 11.76 1.65
CA THR A 34 -0.09 10.84 0.54
C THR A 34 -0.73 9.57 1.08
N THR A 35 -1.77 9.06 0.42
CA THR A 35 -2.40 7.79 0.81
C THR A 35 -2.37 6.85 -0.37
N ILE A 36 -1.89 5.63 -0.12
CA ILE A 36 -1.70 4.61 -1.14
C ILE A 36 -2.42 3.36 -0.66
N MET A 37 -3.14 2.74 -1.59
CA MET A 37 -3.69 1.40 -1.44
C MET A 37 -2.75 0.41 -2.12
N PHE A 38 -2.52 -0.72 -1.46
CA PHE A 38 -1.70 -1.81 -1.97
C PHE A 38 -2.53 -3.09 -2.02
N LYS A 39 -2.40 -3.83 -3.11
CA LYS A 39 -2.81 -5.23 -3.26
C LYS A 39 -1.52 -6.06 -3.20
N TYR A 40 -1.45 -7.05 -2.31
CA TYR A 40 -0.22 -7.78 -2.07
C TYR A 40 -0.50 -9.22 -1.58
N GLN A 41 0.53 -10.05 -1.60
CA GLN A 41 0.53 -11.36 -0.96
C GLN A 41 1.71 -11.45 0.00
N GLU A 42 1.58 -12.32 0.99
CA GLU A 42 2.67 -12.64 1.92
C GLU A 42 3.10 -14.08 1.67
N TRP A 43 4.41 -14.30 1.77
CA TRP A 43 5.00 -15.63 1.70
C TRP A 43 4.58 -16.45 2.92
N ASP A 44 4.06 -17.64 2.68
CA ASP A 44 3.74 -18.61 3.71
C ASP A 44 4.87 -19.64 3.78
N ASN A 45 5.71 -19.52 4.82
CA ASN A 45 6.84 -20.43 5.02
C ASN A 45 6.41 -21.90 5.20
N ALA A 46 5.20 -22.16 5.69
CA ALA A 46 4.70 -23.51 5.92
C ALA A 46 4.22 -24.17 4.62
N GLN A 47 3.61 -23.40 3.72
CA GLN A 47 3.14 -23.87 2.41
C GLN A 47 4.21 -23.75 1.31
N ASN A 48 5.29 -23.01 1.55
CA ASN A 48 6.30 -22.67 0.55
C ASN A 48 5.69 -21.99 -0.69
N ASP A 49 4.66 -21.18 -0.47
CA ASP A 49 3.94 -20.46 -1.54
C ASP A 49 3.36 -19.14 -1.01
N TYR A 50 2.78 -18.34 -1.88
CA TYR A 50 2.13 -17.09 -1.50
C TYR A 50 0.72 -17.35 -0.97
N GLY A 51 0.42 -16.79 0.20
CA GLY A 51 -0.91 -16.85 0.78
C GLY A 51 -1.99 -16.09 -0.01
N PRO A 52 -3.21 -16.02 0.53
CA PRO A 52 -4.30 -15.29 -0.12
C PRO A 52 -3.96 -13.81 -0.31
N VAL A 53 -4.58 -13.19 -1.33
CA VAL A 53 -4.43 -11.77 -1.62
C VAL A 53 -4.94 -10.93 -0.45
N LYS A 54 -4.13 -9.94 -0.06
CA LYS A 54 -4.40 -8.97 1.00
C LYS A 54 -4.39 -7.55 0.44
N TYR A 55 -5.01 -6.65 1.18
CA TYR A 55 -5.15 -5.25 0.84
C TYR A 55 -4.74 -4.37 2.02
N SER A 56 -3.95 -3.33 1.76
CA SER A 56 -3.51 -2.39 2.80
C SER A 56 -3.70 -0.95 2.33
N ILE A 57 -4.12 -0.06 3.24
CA ILE A 57 -4.16 1.38 3.01
C ILE A 57 -3.12 2.03 3.92
N ARG A 58 -2.14 2.70 3.32
CA ARG A 58 -1.03 3.33 4.05
C ARG A 58 -1.02 4.84 3.80
N ARG A 59 -0.95 5.61 4.88
CA ARG A 59 -0.84 7.07 4.86
C ARG A 59 0.59 7.48 5.17
N TYR A 60 1.13 8.35 4.34
CA TYR A 60 2.47 8.90 4.45
C TYR A 60 2.41 10.41 4.62
N GLN A 61 3.30 10.95 5.44
CA GLN A 61 3.51 12.39 5.59
C GLN A 61 4.90 12.76 5.04
N LYS A 62 4.97 13.72 4.14
CA LYS A 62 6.23 14.27 3.63
C LYS A 62 6.84 15.20 4.68
N ARG A 63 8.06 14.90 5.14
CA ARG A 63 8.89 15.74 6.01
C ARG A 63 10.33 15.68 5.53
N ASN A 64 11.01 16.83 5.42
CA ASN A 64 12.39 16.91 4.91
C ASN A 64 12.59 16.14 3.60
N ASN A 65 11.68 16.33 2.63
CA ASN A 65 11.65 15.60 1.36
C ASN A 65 11.54 14.07 1.41
N GLN A 66 11.28 13.47 2.58
CA GLN A 66 11.02 12.04 2.72
C GLN A 66 9.59 11.75 3.18
N TYR A 67 9.06 10.60 2.76
CA TYR A 67 7.75 10.11 3.19
C TYR A 67 7.86 9.21 4.43
N TRP A 68 7.09 9.55 5.46
CA TRP A 68 7.02 8.83 6.74
C TRP A 68 5.64 8.19 6.91
N LEU A 69 5.61 6.87 7.14
CA LEU A 69 4.36 6.13 7.37
C LEU A 69 3.68 6.59 8.67
N LYS A 70 2.35 6.64 8.66
CA LYS A 70 1.51 6.93 9.82
C LYS A 70 0.57 5.75 10.06
N SER A 71 0.54 5.28 11.31
CA SER A 71 -0.21 4.08 11.71
C SER A 71 -1.73 4.26 11.75
N LYS A 72 -2.21 5.51 11.74
CA LYS A 72 -3.65 5.84 11.76
C LYS A 72 -3.97 6.81 10.63
N PHE A 73 -5.08 6.60 9.95
CA PHE A 73 -5.64 7.53 8.98
C PHE A 73 -7.16 7.52 9.09
N ASN A 74 -7.78 8.66 8.76
CA ASN A 74 -9.24 8.79 8.67
C ASN A 74 -9.63 8.99 7.21
N ILE A 75 -10.80 8.48 6.82
CA ILE A 75 -11.44 8.82 5.56
C ILE A 75 -12.24 10.10 5.81
N SER A 76 -11.71 11.23 5.37
CA SER A 76 -12.24 12.55 5.77
C SER A 76 -13.32 13.09 4.84
N SER A 77 -13.60 12.42 3.72
CA SER A 77 -14.62 12.83 2.76
C SER A 77 -15.30 11.65 2.08
N ALA A 78 -16.54 11.86 1.66
CA ALA A 78 -17.30 10.87 0.88
C ALA A 78 -16.59 10.53 -0.44
N GLU A 79 -15.95 11.51 -1.08
CA GLU A 79 -15.21 11.30 -2.32
C GLU A 79 -14.00 10.37 -2.13
N GLN A 80 -13.31 10.46 -0.98
CA GLN A 80 -12.23 9.53 -0.65
C GLN A 80 -12.78 8.12 -0.38
N ALA A 81 -13.92 8.01 0.30
CA ALA A 81 -14.59 6.73 0.51
C ALA A 81 -14.99 6.08 -0.82
N GLN A 82 -15.56 6.85 -1.74
CA GLN A 82 -15.98 6.39 -3.06
C GLN A 82 -14.79 5.84 -3.86
N LYS A 83 -13.67 6.57 -3.91
CA LYS A 83 -12.45 6.12 -4.60
C LYS A 83 -11.91 4.81 -4.03
N ILE A 84 -11.97 4.62 -2.71
CA ILE A 84 -11.58 3.36 -2.07
C ILE A 84 -12.47 2.22 -2.55
N ILE A 85 -13.79 2.42 -2.59
CA ILE A 85 -14.75 1.41 -3.06
C ILE A 85 -14.48 1.06 -4.53
N GLU A 86 -14.26 2.05 -5.38
CA GLU A 86 -13.98 1.82 -6.81
C GLU A 86 -12.72 0.98 -7.01
N ILE A 87 -11.63 1.30 -6.30
CA ILE A 87 -10.36 0.55 -6.38
C ILE A 87 -10.54 -0.89 -5.88
N LEU A 88 -11.20 -1.07 -4.72
CA LEU A 88 -11.43 -2.43 -4.21
C LEU A 88 -12.33 -3.23 -5.15
N SER A 89 -13.36 -2.61 -5.72
CA SER A 89 -14.26 -3.27 -6.66
C SER A 89 -13.54 -3.65 -7.95
N ASP A 90 -12.62 -2.82 -8.44
CA ASP A 90 -11.75 -3.13 -9.58
C ASP A 90 -10.85 -4.34 -9.30
N TRP A 91 -10.23 -4.37 -8.12
CA TRP A 91 -9.32 -5.47 -7.73
C TRP A 91 -10.01 -6.80 -7.44
N LEU A 92 -11.30 -6.80 -7.15
CA LEU A 92 -12.12 -7.98 -6.85
C LEU A 92 -12.80 -8.59 -8.09
N LYS A 93 -12.79 -7.88 -9.22
CA LYS A 93 -13.23 -8.45 -10.52
C LYS A 93 -12.21 -9.46 -11.03
#